data_AF-A0A3P6AGL9-F1
#
_entry.id   AF-A0A3P6AGL9-F1
#
_cell.length_a   1.000
_cell.length_b   1.000
_cell.length_c   1.000
_cell.angle_alpha   90.00
_cell.angle_beta   90.00
_cell.angle_gamma   90.00
#
_symmetry.space_group_name_H-M   'P 1'
#
loop_
_entity.id
_entity.type
_entity.pdbx_description
1 polymer ?
#
loop_
_entity_poly.entity_id
_entity_poly.type
_entity_poly.pdbx_seq_one_letter_code
_entity_poly.pdbx_strand_id
1 'polypeptide(L)'
;MCGEVYTWIKMRVGNGATCRFWTDHWSPFGSLQDYFSQDRASRQGIPLDVTLSDLYRNRHAKRLILLCWQAVIYLLWRERNQRLHNQRFLTENEIIASLNRLIKDRILSFRSSSPSLSSFLMQRWLITEVINTMDHS
;
A
#
# COMPACT_ATOMS: atom_id res chain seq x y z
N MET A 1 -19.20 1.97 33.56
CA MET A 1 -20.19 1.10 32.89
C MET A 1 -20.58 1.77 31.58
N CYS A 2 -20.00 1.34 30.46
CA CYS A 2 -20.43 1.75 29.12
C CYS A 2 -21.05 0.50 28.50
N GLY A 3 -22.38 0.53 28.36
CA GLY A 3 -23.19 -0.65 28.10
C GLY A 3 -22.87 -1.32 26.76
N GLU A 4 -22.77 -2.64 26.81
CA GLU A 4 -23.08 -3.51 25.67
C GLU A 4 -24.54 -3.27 25.30
N VAL A 5 -24.79 -2.46 24.27
CA VAL A 5 -26.18 -2.16 23.93
C VAL A 5 -26.76 -3.15 22.93
N TYR A 6 -26.05 -3.68 21.91
CA TYR A 6 -26.58 -4.82 21.12
C TYR A 6 -25.49 -5.65 20.40
N THR A 7 -25.29 -6.91 20.78
CA THR A 7 -24.38 -7.88 20.10
C THR A 7 -24.78 -8.20 18.66
N TRP A 8 -26.03 -7.92 18.28
CA TRP A 8 -26.60 -8.23 16.96
C TRP A 8 -26.68 -7.01 16.03
N ILE A 9 -26.50 -5.78 16.52
CA ILE A 9 -26.43 -4.59 15.68
C ILE A 9 -25.01 -4.47 15.13
N LYS A 10 -24.82 -4.99 13.92
CA LYS A 10 -23.55 -4.90 13.20
C LYS A 10 -23.45 -3.54 12.52
N MET A 11 -22.36 -2.81 12.79
CA MET A 11 -22.06 -1.61 12.03
C MET A 11 -21.74 -2.01 10.58
N ARG A 12 -22.45 -1.41 9.61
CA ARG A 12 -22.08 -1.56 8.19
C ARG A 12 -20.83 -0.73 7.92
N VAL A 13 -19.70 -1.42 7.73
CA VAL A 13 -18.36 -0.80 7.58
C VAL A 13 -18.28 0.20 6.42
N GLY A 14 -19.05 0.01 5.35
CA GLY A 14 -19.00 0.87 4.18
C GLY A 14 -17.58 0.95 3.60
N ASN A 15 -17.07 2.16 3.39
CA ASN A 15 -15.69 2.41 2.92
C ASN A 15 -14.64 2.41 4.05
N GLY A 16 -15.06 2.18 5.30
CA GLY A 16 -14.19 2.10 6.47
C GLY A 16 -13.57 3.43 6.92
N ALA A 17 -13.98 4.57 6.37
CA ALA A 17 -13.39 5.88 6.67
C ALA A 17 -13.81 6.44 8.03
N THR A 18 -14.99 6.07 8.52
CA THR A 18 -15.50 6.45 9.84
C THR A 18 -15.40 5.30 10.85
N CYS A 19 -14.95 4.13 10.40
CA CYS A 19 -14.83 2.92 11.21
C CYS A 19 -13.44 2.82 11.82
N ARG A 20 -13.32 2.99 13.14
CA ARG A 20 -12.07 2.77 13.89
C ARG A 20 -11.78 1.29 14.03
N PHE A 21 -10.52 0.91 13.86
CA PHE A 21 -10.10 -0.48 13.90
C PHE A 21 -10.29 -1.13 15.28
N TRP A 22 -9.94 -0.43 16.35
CA TRP A 22 -9.96 -0.99 17.71
C TRP A 22 -11.30 -0.89 18.42
N THR A 23 -11.94 0.28 18.33
CA THR A 23 -13.07 0.66 19.19
C THR A 23 -14.43 0.33 18.61
N ASP A 24 -14.56 0.28 17.28
CA ASP A 24 -15.88 0.17 16.65
C ASP A 24 -16.29 -1.31 16.47
N HIS A 25 -17.59 -1.56 16.55
CA HIS A 25 -18.19 -2.91 16.47
C HIS A 25 -18.35 -3.38 15.01
N TRP A 26 -17.24 -3.39 14.27
CA TRP A 26 -17.19 -3.89 12.89
C TRP A 26 -16.83 -5.38 12.81
N SER A 27 -16.23 -5.92 13.86
CA SER A 27 -15.83 -7.34 13.92
C SER A 27 -16.98 -8.22 14.44
N PRO A 28 -17.02 -9.52 14.10
CA PRO A 28 -17.98 -10.47 14.67
C PRO A 28 -17.88 -10.61 16.20
N PHE A 29 -16.76 -10.19 16.77
CA PHE A 29 -16.46 -10.28 18.20
C PHE A 29 -16.81 -8.99 18.95
N GLY A 30 -17.24 -7.93 18.25
CA GLY A 30 -17.43 -6.60 18.83
C GLY A 30 -16.15 -5.76 18.77
N SER A 31 -15.95 -4.91 19.78
CA SER A 31 -14.76 -4.07 19.90
C SER A 31 -13.52 -4.94 20.14
N LEU A 32 -12.53 -4.84 19.25
CA LEU A 32 -11.29 -5.60 19.39
C LEU A 32 -10.47 -5.09 20.59
N GLN A 33 -10.64 -3.83 20.98
CA GLN A 33 -9.99 -3.28 22.17
C GLN A 33 -10.27 -4.12 23.42
N ASP A 34 -11.49 -4.62 23.59
CA ASP A 34 -11.89 -5.37 24.80
C ASP A 34 -11.17 -6.72 24.91
N TYR A 35 -10.84 -7.35 23.77
CA TYR A 35 -10.10 -8.62 23.73
C TYR A 35 -8.59 -8.44 23.87
N PHE A 36 -8.04 -7.35 23.34
CA PHE A 36 -6.60 -7.09 23.35
C PHE A 36 -6.16 -6.18 24.52
N SER A 37 -7.06 -5.94 25.49
CA SER A 37 -6.93 -5.00 26.63
C SER A 37 -5.76 -5.21 27.60
N GLN A 38 -4.89 -6.21 27.40
CA GLN A 38 -3.74 -6.45 28.28
C GLN A 38 -2.53 -5.53 28.00
N ASP A 39 -2.46 -4.87 26.84
CA ASP A 39 -1.30 -4.04 26.48
C ASP A 39 -1.77 -2.74 25.82
N ARG A 40 -1.85 -1.66 26.60
CA ARG A 40 -2.24 -0.31 26.13
C ARG A 40 -1.21 0.31 25.16
N ALA A 41 -0.10 -0.37 24.91
CA ALA A 41 0.91 0.08 23.99
C ALA A 41 0.68 -0.48 22.58
N SER A 42 0.94 0.39 21.62
CA SER A 42 1.08 0.21 20.17
C SER A 42 2.10 -0.86 19.73
N ARG A 43 2.29 -1.95 20.49
CA ARG A 43 3.26 -3.01 20.22
C ARG A 43 2.98 -3.78 18.94
N GLN A 44 1.73 -3.83 18.50
CA GLN A 44 1.37 -4.43 17.21
C GLN A 44 1.52 -3.46 16.03
N GLY A 45 1.97 -2.21 16.27
CA GLY A 45 2.24 -1.23 15.22
C GLY A 45 0.99 -0.60 14.57
N ILE A 46 -0.18 -0.78 15.18
CA ILE A 46 -1.46 -0.24 14.70
C ILE A 46 -1.94 0.84 15.69
N PRO A 47 -2.02 2.12 15.28
CA PRO A 47 -2.49 3.21 16.14
C PRO A 47 -3.92 2.98 16.66
N LEU A 48 -4.24 3.49 17.84
CA LEU A 48 -5.56 3.31 18.48
C LEU A 48 -6.69 4.06 17.74
N ASP A 49 -6.34 5.18 17.11
CA ASP A 49 -7.24 6.07 16.38
C ASP A 49 -7.37 5.75 14.89
N VAL A 50 -6.65 4.72 14.39
CA VAL A 50 -6.62 4.38 12.97
C VAL A 50 -7.96 3.86 12.48
N THR A 51 -8.36 4.31 11.30
CA THR A 51 -9.56 3.80 10.63
C THR A 51 -9.25 2.56 9.79
N LEU A 52 -10.26 1.75 9.50
CA LEU A 52 -10.11 0.61 8.58
C LEU A 52 -9.66 1.06 7.19
N SER A 53 -10.13 2.22 6.73
CA SER A 53 -9.72 2.76 5.43
C SER A 53 -8.24 3.10 5.40
N ASP A 54 -7.69 3.62 6.50
CA ASP A 54 -6.27 3.99 6.59
C ASP A 54 -5.37 2.77 6.61
N LEU A 55 -5.76 1.71 7.33
CA LEU A 55 -5.05 0.43 7.31
C LEU A 55 -5.04 -0.21 5.92
N TYR A 56 -6.18 -0.17 5.24
CA TYR A 56 -6.31 -0.70 3.89
C TYR A 56 -5.48 0.11 2.89
N ARG A 57 -5.50 1.45 2.98
CA ARG A 57 -4.64 2.35 2.18
C ARG A 57 -3.16 2.10 2.42
N ASN A 58 -2.76 1.89 3.68
CA ASN A 58 -1.37 1.60 4.05
C ASN A 58 -0.89 0.27 3.42
N ARG A 59 -1.75 -0.77 3.40
CA ARG A 59 -1.45 -2.03 2.71
C ARG A 59 -1.13 -1.81 1.22
N HIS A 60 -1.88 -0.96 0.54
CA HIS A 60 -1.62 -0.66 -0.88
C HIS A 60 -0.32 0.12 -1.08
N ALA A 61 0.00 1.07 -0.20
CA ALA A 61 1.28 1.77 -0.22
C ALA A 61 2.45 0.79 -0.02
N LYS A 62 2.36 -0.15 0.94
CA LYS A 62 3.36 -1.22 1.12
C LYS A 62 3.51 -2.08 -0.14
N ARG A 63 2.40 -2.39 -0.81
CA ARG A 63 2.43 -3.15 -2.07
C ARG A 63 3.15 -2.39 -3.19
N LEU A 64 2.95 -1.08 -3.29
CA LEU A 64 3.70 -0.24 -4.23
C LEU A 64 5.21 -0.30 -3.95
N ILE A 65 5.60 -0.13 -2.69
CA ILE A 65 7.01 -0.20 -2.27
C ILE A 65 7.63 -1.55 -2.66
N LEU A 66 6.94 -2.67 -2.41
CA LEU A 66 7.43 -3.99 -2.78
C LEU A 66 7.58 -4.16 -4.30
N LEU A 67 6.65 -3.62 -5.10
CA LEU A 67 6.76 -3.63 -6.56
C LEU A 67 7.97 -2.81 -7.03
N CYS A 68 8.21 -1.64 -6.44
CA CYS A 68 9.38 -0.82 -6.75
C CYS A 68 10.67 -1.60 -6.43
N TRP A 69 10.76 -2.23 -5.25
CA TRP A 69 11.89 -3.07 -4.87
C TRP A 69 12.12 -4.22 -5.86
N GLN A 70 11.07 -4.97 -6.22
CA GLN A 70 11.16 -6.04 -7.20
C GLN A 70 11.64 -5.54 -8.57
N ALA A 71 11.14 -4.39 -9.02
CA ALA A 71 11.53 -3.81 -10.30
C ALA A 71 12.99 -3.34 -10.30
N VAL A 72 13.46 -2.71 -9.21
CA VAL A 72 14.86 -2.30 -9.05
C VAL A 72 15.79 -3.51 -9.06
N ILE A 73 15.49 -4.54 -8.26
CA ILE A 73 16.31 -5.77 -8.22
C ILE A 73 16.36 -6.44 -9.59
N TYR A 74 15.21 -6.57 -10.26
CA TYR A 74 15.14 -7.15 -11.61
C TYR A 74 15.95 -6.35 -12.62
N LEU A 75 15.88 -5.02 -12.58
CA LEU A 75 16.64 -4.18 -13.50
C LEU A 75 18.14 -4.26 -13.26
N LEU A 76 18.60 -4.23 -12.00
CA LEU A 76 20.01 -4.40 -11.68
C LEU A 76 20.54 -5.75 -12.18
N TRP A 77 19.79 -6.82 -11.94
CA TRP A 77 20.14 -8.15 -12.43
C TRP A 77 20.17 -8.20 -13.96
N ARG A 78 19.14 -7.65 -14.62
CA ARG A 78 19.03 -7.61 -16.08
C ARG A 78 20.18 -6.82 -16.69
N GLU A 79 20.48 -5.65 -16.16
CA GLU A 79 21.54 -4.75 -16.63
C GLU A 79 22.90 -5.44 -16.54
N ARG A 80 23.22 -6.05 -15.39
CA ARG A 80 24.43 -6.85 -15.21
C ARG A 80 24.56 -7.97 -16.24
N ASN A 81 23.47 -8.69 -16.51
CA ASN A 81 23.49 -9.78 -17.48
C ASN A 81 23.61 -9.29 -18.92
N GLN A 82 23.05 -8.12 -19.25
CA GLN A 82 23.24 -7.52 -20.56
C GLN A 82 24.69 -7.08 -20.81
N ARG A 83 25.39 -6.58 -19.77
CA ARG A 83 26.82 -6.31 -19.86
C ARG A 83 27.61 -7.58 -20.16
N LEU A 84 27.34 -8.65 -19.41
CA LEU A 84 28.07 -9.92 -19.53
C LEU A 84 27.88 -10.61 -20.88
N HIS A 85 26.67 -10.63 -21.42
CA HIS A 85 26.37 -11.39 -22.64
C HIS A 85 26.42 -10.56 -23.93
N ASN A 86 26.06 -9.27 -23.86
CA ASN A 86 25.80 -8.47 -25.06
C ASN A 86 26.62 -7.17 -25.13
N GLN A 87 27.51 -6.91 -24.16
CA GLN A 87 28.34 -5.69 -24.06
C GLN A 87 27.53 -4.38 -24.20
N ARG A 88 26.25 -4.42 -23.80
CA ARG A 88 25.34 -3.29 -23.93
C ARG A 88 25.19 -2.60 -22.58
N PHE A 89 25.55 -1.32 -22.57
CA PHE A 89 25.41 -0.44 -21.40
C PHE A 89 24.19 0.46 -21.63
N LEU A 90 23.27 0.45 -20.68
CA LEU A 90 22.14 1.38 -20.68
C LEU A 90 22.58 2.67 -19.99
N THR A 91 22.16 3.80 -20.54
CA THR A 91 22.31 5.10 -19.89
C THR A 91 21.40 5.20 -18.67
N GLU A 92 21.71 6.10 -17.74
CA GLU A 92 20.90 6.35 -16.55
C GLU A 92 19.43 6.66 -16.92
N ASN A 93 19.23 7.51 -17.91
CA ASN A 93 17.90 7.87 -18.40
C ASN A 93 17.13 6.66 -18.96
N GLU A 94 17.79 5.74 -19.67
CA GLU A 94 17.17 4.51 -20.15
C GLU A 94 16.81 3.55 -19.01
N ILE A 95 17.65 3.48 -17.96
CA ILE A 95 17.38 2.68 -16.77
C ILE A 95 16.15 3.23 -16.03
N ILE A 96 16.09 4.54 -15.82
CA ILE A 96 14.95 5.21 -15.18
C ILE A 96 13.67 5.04 -16.01
N ALA A 97 13.74 5.25 -17.33
CA ALA A 97 12.60 5.04 -18.22
C ALA A 97 12.11 3.58 -18.21
N SER A 98 13.05 2.63 -18.18
CA SER A 98 12.74 1.20 -18.08
C SER A 98 12.10 0.83 -16.74
N LEU A 99 12.55 1.43 -15.64
CA LEU A 99 11.99 1.25 -14.30
C LEU A 99 10.55 1.76 -14.25
N ASN A 100 10.34 3.00 -14.70
CA ASN A 100 9.01 3.61 -14.75
C ASN A 100 8.04 2.77 -15.58
N ARG A 101 8.48 2.27 -16.73
CA ARG A 101 7.65 1.41 -17.59
C ARG A 101 7.30 0.10 -16.91
N LEU A 102 8.28 -0.60 -16.30
CA LEU A 102 8.02 -1.87 -15.61
C LEU A 102 7.02 -1.71 -14.47
N ILE A 103 7.15 -0.64 -13.67
CA ILE A 103 6.25 -0.38 -12.55
C ILE A 103 4.84 -0.05 -13.07
N LYS A 104 4.71 0.83 -14.08
CA LYS A 104 3.42 1.19 -14.69
C LYS A 104 2.74 -0.04 -15.31
N ASP A 105 3.46 -0.86 -16.07
CA ASP A 105 2.93 -2.08 -16.70
C ASP A 105 2.42 -3.08 -15.64
N ARG A 106 3.15 -3.25 -14.54
CA ARG A 106 2.70 -4.10 -13.42
C ARG A 106 1.47 -3.52 -12.73
N ILE A 107 1.40 -2.22 -12.50
CA ILE A 107 0.21 -1.57 -11.93
C ILE A 107 -1.01 -1.75 -12.84
N LEU A 108 -0.82 -1.56 -14.15
CA LEU A 108 -1.88 -1.69 -15.15
C LEU A 108 -2.37 -3.14 -15.29
N SER A 109 -1.51 -4.13 -15.04
CA SER A 109 -1.93 -5.54 -15.03
C SER A 109 -3.04 -5.84 -14.00
N PHE A 110 -3.13 -5.04 -12.92
CA PHE A 110 -4.22 -5.16 -11.94
C PHE A 110 -5.54 -4.56 -12.41
N ARG A 111 -5.59 -3.84 -13.53
CA ARG A 111 -6.82 -3.18 -14.01
C ARG A 111 -7.93 -4.19 -14.30
N SER A 112 -7.60 -5.38 -14.80
CA SER A 112 -8.58 -6.45 -15.07
C SER A 112 -9.06 -7.15 -13.79
N SER A 113 -8.18 -7.34 -12.81
CA SER A 113 -8.51 -8.06 -11.55
C SER A 113 -9.11 -7.17 -10.47
N SER A 114 -8.62 -5.93 -10.34
CA SER A 114 -8.98 -4.99 -9.29
C SER A 114 -8.78 -3.54 -9.78
N PRO A 115 -9.78 -2.96 -10.47
CA PRO A 115 -9.67 -1.62 -11.06
C PRO A 115 -9.36 -0.52 -10.03
N SER A 116 -9.97 -0.58 -8.85
CA SER A 116 -9.79 0.39 -7.76
C SER A 116 -8.36 0.40 -7.21
N LEU A 117 -7.75 -0.78 -7.06
CA LEU A 117 -6.36 -0.92 -6.64
C LEU A 117 -5.42 -0.35 -7.69
N SER A 118 -5.62 -0.69 -8.97
CA SER A 118 -4.80 -0.18 -10.07
C SER A 118 -4.84 1.35 -10.13
N SER A 119 -6.04 1.93 -9.99
CA SER A 119 -6.24 3.38 -9.96
C SER A 119 -5.51 4.03 -8.77
N PHE A 120 -5.67 3.48 -7.56
CA PHE A 120 -5.01 3.99 -6.36
C PHE A 120 -3.47 3.97 -6.47
N LEU A 121 -2.91 2.85 -6.95
CA LEU A 121 -1.46 2.71 -7.11
C LEU A 121 -0.91 3.66 -8.16
N MET A 122 -1.60 3.80 -9.31
CA MET A 122 -1.19 4.73 -10.37
C MET A 122 -1.25 6.19 -9.90
N GLN A 123 -2.32 6.59 -9.22
CA GLN A 123 -2.43 7.94 -8.65
C GLN A 123 -1.29 8.22 -7.67
N ARG A 124 -0.99 7.27 -6.77
CA ARG A 124 0.12 7.41 -5.82
C ARG A 124 1.47 7.51 -6.52
N TRP A 125 1.70 6.71 -7.56
CA TRP A 125 2.93 6.72 -8.35
C TRP A 125 3.16 8.03 -9.09
N LEU A 126 2.12 8.60 -9.70
CA LEU A 126 2.22 9.88 -10.40
C LEU A 126 2.56 11.04 -9.44
N ILE A 127 2.01 11.01 -8.22
CA ILE A 127 2.37 12.01 -7.19
C ILE A 127 3.86 11.93 -6.84
N THR A 128 4.45 10.72 -6.76
CA THR A 128 5.87 10.57 -6.47
C THR A 128 6.78 11.04 -7.63
N GLU A 129 6.34 10.93 -8.89
CA GLU A 129 7.10 11.46 -10.04
C GLU A 129 7.14 13.00 -10.01
N VAL A 130 6.01 13.66 -9.73
CA VAL A 130 5.89 15.13 -9.73
C VAL A 130 6.78 15.77 -8.65
N ILE A 131 6.84 15.20 -7.45
CA ILE A 131 7.66 15.74 -6.36
C ILE A 131 9.16 15.71 -6.73
N ASN A 132 9.64 14.61 -7.33
CA ASN A 132 11.05 14.50 -7.75
C ASN A 132 11.42 15.47 -8.89
N THR A 133 10.47 15.89 -9.74
CA THR A 133 10.75 16.86 -10.80
C THR A 133 10.85 18.30 -10.30
N MET A 134 10.24 18.63 -9.15
CA MET A 134 10.28 19.99 -8.60
C MET A 134 11.56 20.27 -7.80
N ASP A 135 12.21 19.25 -7.23
CA ASP A 135 13.46 19.40 -6.46
C ASP A 135 14.71 19.56 -7.34
N HIS A 136 14.61 19.37 -8.67
CA HIS A 136 15.71 19.49 -9.62
C HIS A 136 15.63 20.73 -10.54
N SER A 137 14.78 21.71 -10.19
CA SER A 137 14.61 22.98 -10.92
C SER A 137 15.31 24.15 -10.24
#